data_AF-A0A4S4H933-F1
#
_entry.id   AF-A0A4S4H933-F1
#
_cell.length_a   1.000
_cell.length_b   1.000
_cell.length_c   1.000
_cell.angle_alpha   90.00
_cell.angle_beta   90.00
_cell.angle_gamma   90.00
#
_symmetry.space_group_name_H-M   'P 1'
#
loop_
_entity.id
_entity.type
_entity.pdbx_description
1 polymer ?
#
loop_
_entity_poly.entity_id
_entity_poly.type
_entity_poly.pdbx_seq_one_letter_code
_entity_poly.pdbx_strand_id
1 'polypeptide(L)'
;MEYVVGMQSDGEFIADFPWSLYGQKARVAIVAVKPCDIYCLPISTLKMKMETEPEWKERIMRTTEAIFGFLYFLQNLSHFIV
;
A
#
# COMPACT_ATOMS: atom_id res chain seq x y z
N MET A 1 16.97 2.63 14.49
CA MET A 1 15.83 3.56 14.58
C MET A 1 14.79 3.10 13.59
N GLU A 2 13.54 3.05 14.02
CA GLU A 2 12.41 2.86 13.12
C GLU A 2 12.04 4.22 12.52
N TYR A 3 11.77 4.24 11.22
CA TYR A 3 11.36 5.46 10.50
C TYR A 3 10.00 5.22 9.88
N VAL A 4 9.08 6.17 10.07
CA VAL A 4 7.79 6.15 9.39
C VAL A 4 8.03 6.55 7.94
N VAL A 5 7.77 5.63 7.02
CA VAL A 5 7.95 5.84 5.57
C VAL A 5 6.64 6.11 4.84
N GLY A 6 5.51 6.01 5.55
CA GLY A 6 4.17 6.21 5.01
C GLY A 6 3.11 6.18 6.11
N MET A 7 1.98 6.82 5.85
CA MET A 7 0.77 6.78 6.67
C MET A 7 -0.44 6.70 5.75
N GLN A 8 -1.57 6.15 6.19
CA GLN A 8 -2.81 6.12 5.42
C GLN A 8 -3.98 6.39 6.36
N SER A 9 -5.06 6.93 5.80
CA SER A 9 -6.29 7.35 6.47
C SER A 9 -7.47 6.45 6.07
N ASP A 10 -8.61 6.69 6.71
CA ASP A 10 -9.82 5.90 6.50
C ASP A 10 -10.26 5.96 5.02
N GLY A 11 -10.53 4.79 4.44
CA GLY A 11 -10.89 4.65 3.02
C GLY A 11 -9.71 4.49 2.05
N GLU A 12 -8.47 4.58 2.53
CA GLU A 12 -7.27 4.38 1.71
C GLU A 12 -6.75 2.94 1.76
N PHE A 13 -5.86 2.61 0.82
CA PHE A 13 -5.22 1.30 0.75
C PHE A 13 -3.80 1.37 1.34
N ILE A 14 -3.38 0.31 2.01
CA ILE A 14 -2.01 0.18 2.52
C ILE A 14 -1.45 -1.20 2.20
N ALA A 15 -0.23 -1.24 1.68
CA ALA A 15 0.51 -2.47 1.44
C ALA A 15 2.01 -2.15 1.35
N ASP A 16 2.85 -3.15 1.61
CA ASP A 16 4.26 -3.10 1.25
C ASP A 16 4.40 -3.28 -0.27
N PHE A 17 4.14 -2.21 -1.03
CA PHE A 17 4.09 -2.27 -2.49
C PHE A 17 5.39 -1.73 -3.12
N PRO A 18 5.96 -2.38 -4.17
CA PRO A 18 5.44 -3.53 -4.92
C PRO A 18 5.84 -4.90 -4.35
N TRP A 19 6.58 -4.95 -3.23
CA TRP A 19 7.20 -6.17 -2.71
C TRP A 19 6.19 -7.28 -2.38
N SER A 20 5.10 -6.92 -1.73
CA SER A 20 3.95 -7.80 -1.45
C SER A 20 3.37 -8.39 -2.73
N LEU A 21 3.13 -7.57 -3.76
CA LEU A 21 2.64 -8.04 -5.07
C LEU A 21 3.64 -9.00 -5.71
N TYR A 22 4.94 -8.76 -5.62
CA TYR A 22 5.95 -9.67 -6.16
C TYR A 22 6.19 -10.92 -5.31
N GLY A 23 5.55 -11.05 -4.14
CA GLY A 23 5.80 -12.14 -3.21
C GLY A 23 7.20 -12.11 -2.61
N GLN A 24 7.82 -10.93 -2.56
CA GLN A 24 9.12 -10.73 -1.94
C GLN A 24 8.99 -10.53 -0.43
N LYS A 25 10.09 -10.72 0.31
CA LYS A 25 10.13 -10.49 1.76
C LYS A 25 9.75 -9.04 2.06
N ALA A 26 8.91 -8.86 3.07
CA ALA A 26 8.45 -7.54 3.49
C ALA A 26 9.61 -6.63 3.90
N ARG A 27 9.54 -5.36 3.51
CA ARG A 27 10.53 -4.32 3.82
C ARG A 27 10.05 -3.33 4.88
N VAL A 28 8.74 -3.24 5.09
CA VAL A 28 8.12 -2.36 6.08
C VAL A 28 7.15 -3.13 6.96
N ALA A 29 6.92 -2.62 8.17
CA ALA A 29 5.83 -3.05 9.03
C ALA A 29 4.64 -2.09 8.84
N ILE A 30 3.43 -2.61 8.90
CA ILE A 30 2.20 -1.83 8.92
C ILE A 30 1.62 -1.93 10.33
N VAL A 31 1.50 -0.79 11.01
CA VAL A 31 1.07 -0.71 12.41
C VAL A 31 -0.08 0.27 12.52
N ALA A 32 -1.17 -0.14 13.16
CA ALA A 32 -2.28 0.75 13.48
C ALA A 32 -1.90 1.67 14.65
N VAL A 33 -2.03 2.98 14.46
CA VAL A 33 -1.72 4.01 15.49
C VAL A 33 -2.94 4.50 16.25
N LYS A 34 -4.14 4.12 15.79
CA LYS A 34 -5.45 4.36 16.42
C LYS A 34 -6.33 3.12 16.21
N PRO A 35 -7.41 2.91 16.99
CA PRO A 35 -8.42 1.91 16.65
C PRO A 35 -8.95 2.14 15.23
N CYS A 36 -8.99 1.09 14.42
CA CYS A 36 -9.50 1.13 13.05
C CYS A 36 -9.99 -0.25 12.60
N ASP A 37 -10.89 -0.24 11.60
CA ASP A 37 -11.34 -1.45 10.92
C ASP A 37 -10.43 -1.74 9.72
N ILE A 38 -9.81 -2.92 9.70
CA ILE A 38 -8.88 -3.33 8.65
C ILE A 38 -9.49 -4.47 7.84
N TYR A 39 -9.76 -4.19 6.57
CA TYR A 39 -10.25 -5.18 5.61
C TYR A 39 -9.08 -5.76 4.80
N CYS A 40 -8.80 -7.04 4.99
CA CYS A 40 -7.66 -7.71 4.35
C CYS A 40 -8.05 -8.40 3.05
N LEU A 41 -7.32 -8.13 1.97
CA LEU A 41 -7.38 -8.86 0.70
C LEU A 41 -6.05 -9.58 0.45
N PRO A 42 -5.99 -10.92 0.41
CA PRO A 42 -4.76 -11.65 0.12
C PRO A 42 -4.21 -11.34 -1.28
N ILE A 43 -2.89 -11.18 -1.38
CA ILE A 43 -2.21 -10.96 -2.68
C ILE A 43 -2.44 -12.11 -3.65
N SER A 44 -2.56 -13.35 -3.17
CA SER A 44 -2.88 -14.51 -4.02
C SER A 44 -4.22 -14.33 -4.73
N THR A 45 -5.25 -13.87 -4.01
CA THR A 45 -6.56 -13.54 -4.56
C THR A 45 -6.45 -12.40 -5.57
N LEU A 46 -5.65 -11.38 -5.25
CA LEU A 46 -5.43 -10.24 -6.14
C LEU A 46 -4.79 -10.66 -7.46
N LYS A 47 -3.73 -11.49 -7.42
CA LYS A 47 -3.04 -12.03 -8.60
C LYS A 47 -3.95 -12.85 -9.49
N MET A 48 -4.68 -13.79 -8.88
CA MET A 48 -5.65 -14.61 -9.60
C MET A 48 -6.64 -13.73 -10.37
N LYS A 49 -7.20 -12.70 -9.71
CA LYS A 49 -8.13 -11.77 -10.37
C LYS A 49 -7.48 -10.98 -11.50
N MET A 50 -6.23 -10.53 -11.35
CA MET A 50 -5.50 -9.86 -12.44
C MET A 50 -5.30 -10.77 -13.67
N GLU A 51 -5.13 -12.06 -13.45
CA GLU A 51 -4.93 -13.05 -14.51
C GLU A 51 -6.25 -13.40 -15.21
N THR A 52 -7.34 -13.55 -14.44
CA THR A 52 -8.63 -14.00 -14.95
C THR A 52 -9.52 -12.87 -15.46
N GLU A 53 -9.33 -11.63 -14.97
CA GLU A 53 -10.23 -10.51 -15.23
C GLU A 53 -9.42 -9.25 -15.66
N PRO A 54 -9.43 -8.89 -16.97
CA PRO A 54 -8.64 -7.76 -17.48
C PRO A 54 -8.94 -6.41 -16.81
N GLU A 55 -10.18 -6.18 -16.38
CA GLU A 55 -10.60 -4.96 -15.67
C GLU A 55 -9.91 -4.78 -14.31
N TRP A 56 -9.48 -5.88 -13.67
CA TRP A 56 -8.78 -5.82 -12.40
C TRP A 56 -7.36 -5.28 -12.54
N LYS A 57 -6.68 -5.55 -13.65
CA LYS A 57 -5.36 -4.97 -13.90
C LYS A 57 -5.40 -3.44 -13.88
N GLU A 58 -6.39 -2.84 -14.55
CA GLU A 58 -6.54 -1.38 -14.57
C GLU A 58 -6.91 -0.82 -13.21
N ARG A 59 -7.88 -1.44 -12.52
CA ARG A 59 -8.27 -1.03 -11.15
C ARG A 59 -7.09 -1.09 -10.19
N ILE A 60 -6.32 -2.18 -10.21
CA ILE A 60 -5.16 -2.37 -9.33
C ILE A 60 -4.05 -1.39 -9.67
N MET A 61 -3.79 -1.11 -10.95
CA MET A 61 -2.83 -0.09 -11.37
C MET A 61 -3.23 1.29 -10.82
N ARG A 62 -4.48 1.71 -10.98
CA ARG A 62 -4.98 3.00 -10.45
C ARG A 62 -4.91 3.07 -8.93
N THR A 63 -5.27 1.99 -8.23
CA THR A 63 -5.15 1.91 -6.76
C THR A 63 -3.68 1.96 -6.32
N THR A 64 -2.80 1.31 -7.06
CA THR A 64 -1.35 1.30 -6.82
C THR A 64 -0.75 2.70 -6.98
N GLU A 65 -1.16 3.45 -8.01
CA GLU A 65 -0.75 4.85 -8.20
C GLU A 65 -1.19 5.72 -7.02
N ALA A 66 -2.37 5.47 -6.43
CA ALA A 66 -2.80 6.18 -5.22
C ALA A 66 -1.90 5.86 -4.00
N ILE A 67 -1.54 4.58 -3.80
CA ILE A 67 -0.61 4.15 -2.74
C ILE A 67 0.78 4.79 -2.94
N PHE A 68 1.29 4.80 -4.17
CA PHE A 68 2.60 5.36 -4.50
C PHE A 68 2.64 6.89 -4.47
N GLY A 69 1.57 7.56 -4.91
CA GLY A 69 1.46 9.02 -4.92
C GLY A 69 1.56 9.62 -3.52
N PHE A 70 1.03 8.93 -2.52
CA PHE A 70 1.15 9.35 -1.11
C PHE A 70 2.58 9.22 -0.57
N LEU A 71 3.34 8.23 -1.05
CA LEU A 71 4.75 8.03 -0.67
C LEU A 71 5.63 9.19 -1.14
N TYR A 72 5.40 9.71 -2.35
CA TYR A 72 6.13 10.88 -2.89
C TYR A 72 5.77 12.19 -2.18
N PHE A 73 4.52 12.35 -1.75
CA PHE A 73 4.10 13.50 -0.95
C PHE A 73 4.86 13.55 0.37
N LEU A 74 4.98 12.41 1.05
CA LEU A 74 5.70 12.32 2.32
C LEU A 74 7.23 12.37 2.17
N GLN A 75 7.81 11.85 1.10
CA GLN A 75 9.25 12.06 0.83
C GLN A 75 9.60 13.53 0.58
N ASN A 76 8.72 14.31 -0.06
CA ASN A 76 8.92 15.75 -0.16
C ASN A 76 8.70 16.49 1.17
N LEU A 77 7.80 15.98 2.02
CA LEU A 77 7.60 16.48 3.38
C LEU A 77 8.65 15.98 4.38
N SER A 78 9.53 15.04 4.04
CA SER A 78 10.65 14.66 4.92
C SER A 78 11.71 15.76 5.11
N HIS A 79 11.54 16.92 4.45
CA HIS A 79 12.20 18.18 4.81
C HIS A 79 11.48 18.96 5.94
N PHE A 80 10.32 18.51 6.39
CA PHE A 80 9.53 19.06 7.49
C PHE A 80 9.11 17.91 8.43
N ILE A 81 10.04 17.60 9.34
CA ILE A 81 9.85 16.71 10.48
C ILE A 81 8.82 17.32 11.43
N VAL A 82 7.79 16.53 11.81
CA VAL A 82 7.46 16.20 13.21
C VAL A 82 7.00 14.76 13.27
#